data_AF-A0A246DQG7-F1
#
_entry.id   AF-A0A246DQG7-F1
#
_cell.length_a   1.000
_cell.length_b   1.000
_cell.length_c   1.000
_cell.angle_alpha   90.00
_cell.angle_beta   90.00
_cell.angle_gamma   90.00
#
_symmetry.space_group_name_H-M   'P 1'
#
loop_
_entity.id
_entity.type
_entity.pdbx_description
1 polymer ?
#
loop_
_entity_poly.entity_id
_entity_poly.type
_entity_poly.pdbx_seq_one_letter_code
_entity_poly.pdbx_strand_id
1 'polypeptide(L)'
;MPEPEKRGDQFTWTYALWLLPFLGQDWLYWLAPQWDWWTVDLFVFLATLIAMAGSLCFNLVLRRWRRVLSLLITPLLLLVCLHLLAVAGITPDSVRFALTKQAYLAEIKRADLPGAEQRFRTFVWDDTFRRKTYSTLVYDESDEIALPKGAQSAAWQQRLQTFCLEKKKECVTLYPGADEFISVSKIGEHFYILDDSLPTAFP
;
A
#
# COMPACT_ATOMS: atom_id res chain seq x y z
N MET A 1 -16.65 43.87 32.90
CA MET A 1 -16.77 42.57 32.22
C MET A 1 -15.75 42.56 31.09
N PRO A 2 -14.82 41.60 31.02
CA PRO A 2 -13.91 41.51 29.88
C PRO A 2 -14.73 41.22 28.62
N GLU A 3 -14.56 42.00 27.56
CA GLU A 3 -15.14 41.69 26.26
C GLU A 3 -14.66 40.30 25.82
N PRO A 4 -15.55 39.44 25.27
CA PRO A 4 -15.11 38.18 24.71
C PRO A 4 -14.15 38.49 23.56
N GLU A 5 -12.89 38.09 23.74
CA GLU A 5 -11.85 38.14 22.73
C GLU A 5 -12.44 37.63 21.40
N LYS A 6 -12.57 38.52 20.41
CA LYS A 6 -12.92 38.12 19.04
C LYS A 6 -11.80 37.21 18.56
N ARG A 7 -11.95 35.90 18.76
CA ARG A 7 -11.07 34.87 18.20
C ARG A 7 -11.02 35.10 16.70
N GLY A 8 -9.98 35.80 16.26
CA GLY A 8 -9.84 36.29 14.89
C GLY A 8 -9.84 35.16 13.88
N ASP A 9 -10.12 35.50 12.63
CA ASP A 9 -9.91 34.60 11.52
C ASP A 9 -8.40 34.26 11.43
N GLN A 10 -8.07 33.02 11.74
CA GLN A 10 -6.71 32.51 11.83
C GLN A 10 -6.60 31.20 11.06
N PHE A 11 -5.42 30.98 10.49
CA PHE A 11 -5.08 29.72 9.84
C PHE A 11 -5.15 28.59 10.88
N THR A 12 -5.83 27.50 10.54
CA THR A 12 -6.13 26.42 11.48
C THR A 12 -5.61 25.10 10.94
N TRP A 13 -4.55 24.58 11.55
CA TRP A 13 -3.92 23.31 11.13
C TRP A 13 -4.72 22.08 11.58
N THR A 14 -5.65 22.23 12.53
CA THR A 14 -6.41 21.09 13.10
C THR A 14 -7.28 20.39 12.07
N TYR A 15 -7.59 21.01 10.93
CA TYR A 15 -8.25 20.34 9.80
C TYR A 15 -7.40 19.21 9.21
N ALA A 16 -6.07 19.23 9.39
CA ALA A 16 -5.19 18.14 8.98
C ALA A 16 -5.49 16.86 9.76
N LEU A 17 -5.92 16.98 11.02
CA LEU A 17 -6.25 15.84 11.86
C LEU A 17 -7.44 15.04 11.30
N TRP A 18 -8.32 15.68 10.51
CA TRP A 18 -9.45 15.00 9.88
C TRP A 18 -9.02 14.05 8.76
N LEU A 19 -7.80 14.22 8.26
CA LEU A 19 -7.22 13.36 7.23
C LEU A 19 -6.45 12.17 7.84
N LEU A 20 -6.17 12.19 9.15
CA LEU A 20 -5.47 11.11 9.85
C LEU A 20 -6.13 9.74 9.70
N PRO A 21 -7.47 9.59 9.71
CA PRO A 21 -8.09 8.29 9.50
C PRO A 21 -7.69 7.67 8.15
N PHE A 22 -7.67 8.45 7.07
CA PHE A 22 -7.27 7.97 5.74
C PHE A 22 -5.79 7.60 5.70
N LEU A 23 -4.93 8.37 6.39
CA LEU A 23 -3.53 8.01 6.54
C LEU A 23 -3.37 6.72 7.33
N GLY A 24 -3.93 6.65 8.53
CA GLY A 24 -3.84 5.46 9.38
C GLY A 24 -4.30 4.21 8.65
N GLN A 25 -5.39 4.32 7.89
CA GLN A 25 -5.94 3.23 7.10
C GLN A 25 -5.02 2.78 5.94
N ASP A 26 -4.31 3.69 5.26
CA ASP A 26 -3.32 3.32 4.23
C ASP A 26 -2.09 2.61 4.84
N TRP A 27 -1.70 3.02 6.04
CA TRP A 27 -0.52 2.52 6.73
C TRP A 27 -0.75 1.27 7.59
N LEU A 28 -2.00 1.01 8.00
CA LEU A 28 -2.32 0.01 9.03
C LEU A 28 -3.30 -1.08 8.55
N TYR A 29 -3.81 -1.03 7.32
CA TYR A 29 -4.80 -2.01 6.85
C TYR A 29 -4.33 -3.47 7.01
N TRP A 30 -3.04 -3.70 6.73
CA TRP A 30 -2.40 -5.02 6.81
C TRP A 30 -2.30 -5.59 8.24
N LEU A 31 -2.56 -4.78 9.28
CA LEU A 31 -2.61 -5.27 10.67
C LEU A 31 -3.92 -6.00 11.00
N ALA A 32 -5.00 -5.71 10.27
CA ALA A 32 -6.29 -6.36 10.47
C ALA A 32 -6.95 -6.69 9.12
N PRO A 33 -6.35 -7.58 8.30
CA PRO A 33 -6.85 -7.88 6.96
C PRO A 33 -8.26 -8.47 6.96
N GLN A 34 -8.68 -9.12 8.06
CA GLN A 34 -10.01 -9.70 8.22
C GLN A 34 -11.15 -8.68 8.43
N TRP A 35 -10.83 -7.40 8.61
CA TRP A 35 -11.86 -6.36 8.76
C TRP A 35 -12.48 -6.00 7.42
N ASP A 36 -13.77 -5.66 7.44
CA ASP A 36 -14.45 -5.07 6.29
C ASP A 36 -14.01 -3.61 6.12
N TRP A 37 -12.79 -3.44 5.61
CA TRP A 37 -12.19 -2.14 5.34
C TRP A 37 -13.05 -1.33 4.40
N TRP A 38 -13.73 -1.94 3.42
CA TRP A 38 -14.62 -1.22 2.51
C TRP A 38 -15.71 -0.45 3.27
N THR A 39 -16.39 -1.13 4.19
CA THR A 39 -17.44 -0.50 5.00
C THR A 39 -16.87 0.57 5.94
N VAL A 40 -15.74 0.29 6.59
CA VAL A 40 -15.04 1.27 7.45
C VAL A 40 -14.69 2.52 6.66
N ASP A 41 -14.13 2.35 5.46
CA ASP A 41 -13.69 3.41 4.56
C ASP A 41 -14.87 4.29 4.13
N LEU A 42 -15.99 3.67 3.77
CA LEU A 42 -17.20 4.39 3.39
C LEU A 42 -17.73 5.27 4.53
N PHE A 43 -17.78 4.74 5.76
CA PHE A 43 -18.24 5.51 6.92
C PHE A 43 -17.30 6.66 7.27
N VAL A 44 -15.99 6.41 7.29
CA VAL A 44 -14.96 7.42 7.56
C VAL A 44 -15.00 8.51 6.48
N PHE A 45 -15.13 8.11 5.22
CA PHE A 45 -15.28 9.03 4.09
C PHE A 45 -16.51 9.92 4.23
N LEU A 46 -17.68 9.33 4.47
CA LEU A 46 -18.93 10.09 4.59
C LEU A 46 -18.91 11.04 5.78
N ALA A 47 -18.44 10.58 6.95
CA ALA A 47 -18.31 11.41 8.14
C ALA A 47 -17.38 12.60 7.91
N THR A 48 -16.24 12.37 7.27
CA THR A 48 -15.27 13.43 6.95
C THR A 48 -15.85 14.42 5.94
N LEU A 49 -16.52 13.93 4.90
CA LEU A 49 -17.14 14.78 3.88
C LEU A 49 -18.23 15.68 4.48
N ILE A 50 -19.07 15.14 5.36
CA ILE A 50 -20.08 15.92 6.09
C ILE A 50 -19.41 16.99 6.97
N ALA A 51 -18.35 16.63 7.70
CA ALA A 51 -17.61 17.57 8.54
C ALA A 51 -16.94 18.68 7.72
N MET A 52 -16.32 18.34 6.59
CA MET A 52 -15.69 19.30 5.68
C MET A 52 -16.71 20.24 5.05
N ALA A 53 -17.83 19.71 4.52
CA ALA A 53 -18.89 20.52 3.93
C ALA A 53 -19.53 21.45 4.98
N GLY A 54 -19.86 20.93 6.17
CA GLY A 54 -20.41 21.72 7.27
C GLY A 54 -19.47 22.82 7.72
N SER A 55 -18.18 22.51 7.89
CA SER A 55 -17.16 23.50 8.26
C SER A 55 -16.94 24.54 7.18
N LEU A 56 -16.94 24.15 5.90
CA LEU A 56 -16.80 25.07 4.78
C LEU A 56 -17.98 26.05 4.73
N CYS A 57 -19.23 25.56 4.77
CA CYS A 57 -20.43 26.39 4.80
C CYS A 57 -20.44 27.33 6.00
N PHE A 58 -20.14 26.83 7.20
CA PHE A 58 -20.12 27.63 8.42
C PHE A 58 -19.05 28.75 8.36
N ASN A 59 -17.84 28.44 7.90
CA ASN A 59 -16.78 29.45 7.78
C ASN A 59 -17.05 30.46 6.66
N LEU A 60 -17.69 30.05 5.55
CA LEU A 60 -18.13 30.96 4.49
C LEU A 60 -19.19 31.95 4.99
N VAL A 61 -20.22 31.45 5.70
CA VAL A 61 -21.27 32.30 6.31
C VAL A 61 -20.67 33.32 7.28
N LEU A 62 -19.69 32.89 8.08
CA LEU A 62 -18.99 33.76 9.01
C LEU A 62 -17.85 34.58 8.37
N ARG A 63 -17.67 34.51 7.05
CA ARG A 63 -16.62 35.19 6.28
C ARG A 63 -15.20 34.97 6.84
N ARG A 64 -14.95 33.77 7.37
CA ARG A 64 -13.66 33.32 7.91
C ARG A 64 -12.79 32.76 6.79
N TRP A 65 -12.36 33.64 5.90
CA TRP A 65 -11.63 33.30 4.68
C TRP A 65 -10.33 32.54 4.93
N ARG A 66 -9.60 32.85 6.01
CA ARG A 66 -8.34 32.15 6.34
C ARG A 66 -8.60 30.70 6.72
N ARG A 67 -9.72 30.41 7.41
CA ARG A 67 -10.11 29.03 7.72
C ARG A 67 -10.58 28.26 6.50
N VAL A 68 -11.32 28.91 5.60
CA VAL A 68 -11.67 28.32 4.30
C VAL A 68 -10.40 27.96 3.53
N LEU A 69 -9.43 28.87 3.48
CA LEU A 69 -8.14 28.63 2.85
C LEU A 69 -7.37 27.48 3.51
N SER A 70 -7.36 27.40 4.85
CA SER A 70 -6.77 26.25 5.56
C SER A 70 -7.41 24.93 5.12
N LEU A 71 -8.74 24.87 5.07
CA LEU A 71 -9.47 23.66 4.73
C LEU A 71 -9.15 23.16 3.30
N LEU A 72 -8.85 24.07 2.38
CA LEU A 72 -8.45 23.76 1.00
C LEU A 72 -6.97 23.44 0.85
N ILE A 73 -6.07 24.15 1.53
CA ILE A 73 -4.62 23.97 1.39
C ILE A 73 -4.11 22.74 2.15
N THR A 74 -4.70 22.42 3.31
CA THR A 74 -4.29 21.31 4.15
C THR A 74 -4.22 19.96 3.42
N PRO A 75 -5.24 19.50 2.65
CA PRO A 75 -5.14 18.24 1.91
C PRO A 75 -4.01 18.26 0.88
N LEU A 76 -3.79 19.40 0.21
CA LEU A 76 -2.70 19.54 -0.75
C LEU A 76 -1.34 19.41 -0.08
N LEU A 77 -1.11 20.08 1.05
CA LEU A 77 0.13 19.97 1.81
C LEU A 77 0.38 18.53 2.28
N LEU A 78 -0.68 17.84 2.73
CA LEU A 78 -0.56 16.45 3.14
C LEU A 78 -0.16 15.55 1.98
N LEU A 79 -0.77 15.72 0.81
CA LEU A 79 -0.40 14.96 -0.40
C LEU A 79 1.06 15.20 -0.80
N VAL A 80 1.54 16.45 -0.71
CA VAL A 80 2.96 16.77 -0.96
C VAL A 80 3.86 16.05 0.05
N CYS A 81 3.54 16.07 1.34
CA CYS A 81 4.31 15.36 2.36
C CYS A 81 4.35 13.84 2.08
N LEU A 82 3.21 13.23 1.75
CA LEU A 82 3.15 11.80 1.40
C LEU A 82 3.98 11.47 0.16
N HIS A 83 3.93 12.34 -0.85
CA HIS A 83 4.73 12.17 -2.05
C HIS A 83 6.23 12.23 -1.73
N LEU A 84 6.65 13.19 -0.89
CA LEU A 84 8.04 13.30 -0.45
C LEU A 84 8.50 12.06 0.34
N LEU A 85 7.65 11.50 1.20
CA LEU A 85 7.94 10.25 1.91
C LEU A 85 8.09 9.08 0.93
N ALA A 86 7.18 8.96 -0.04
CA ALA A 86 7.23 7.92 -1.06
C ALA A 86 8.50 8.02 -1.92
N VAL A 87 8.90 9.23 -2.32
CA VAL A 87 10.16 9.48 -3.06
C VAL A 87 11.38 9.14 -2.21
N ALA A 88 11.30 9.32 -0.88
CA ALA A 88 12.34 8.87 0.06
C ALA A 88 12.33 7.35 0.30
N GLY A 89 11.47 6.58 -0.36
CA GLY A 89 11.32 5.13 -0.20
C GLY A 89 10.51 4.72 1.04
N ILE A 90 9.91 5.67 1.75
CA ILE A 90 9.05 5.43 2.91
C ILE A 90 7.61 5.27 2.41
N THR A 91 7.23 4.02 2.17
CA THR A 91 5.90 3.62 1.67
C THR A 91 5.26 2.65 2.67
N PRO A 92 3.93 2.48 2.62
CA PRO A 92 3.26 1.47 3.45
C PRO A 92 3.88 0.07 3.30
N ASP A 93 4.22 -0.32 2.07
CA ASP A 93 4.87 -1.61 1.79
C ASP A 93 6.26 -1.71 2.40
N SER A 94 7.11 -0.68 2.24
CA SER A 94 8.48 -0.73 2.78
C SER A 94 8.49 -0.77 4.31
N VAL A 95 7.56 -0.08 4.97
CA VAL A 95 7.40 -0.16 6.43
C VAL A 95 6.84 -1.50 6.86
N ARG A 96 5.79 -2.00 6.19
CA ARG A 96 5.26 -3.35 6.45
C ARG A 96 6.37 -4.40 6.33
N PHE A 97 7.13 -4.37 5.24
CA PHE A 97 8.24 -5.29 5.01
C PHE A 97 9.30 -5.16 6.09
N ALA A 98 9.73 -3.95 6.44
CA ALA A 98 10.72 -3.73 7.49
C ALA A 98 10.29 -4.35 8.83
N LEU A 99 8.99 -4.26 9.17
CA LEU A 99 8.42 -4.81 10.41
C LEU A 99 8.27 -6.34 10.37
N THR A 100 7.97 -6.93 9.21
CA THR A 100 7.68 -8.38 9.08
C THR A 100 8.83 -9.20 8.51
N LYS A 101 9.92 -8.57 8.02
CA LYS A 101 11.09 -9.21 7.38
C LYS A 101 11.61 -10.42 8.14
N GLN A 102 11.75 -10.31 9.45
CA GLN A 102 12.31 -11.39 10.28
C GLN A 102 11.43 -12.64 10.29
N ALA A 103 10.11 -12.49 10.21
CA ALA A 103 9.18 -13.61 10.12
C ALA A 103 9.34 -14.35 8.79
N TYR A 104 9.46 -13.62 7.67
CA TYR A 104 9.71 -14.23 6.36
C TYR A 104 11.05 -14.96 6.33
N LEU A 105 12.13 -14.35 6.84
CA LEU A 105 13.44 -14.99 6.90
C LEU A 105 13.43 -16.26 7.77
N ALA A 106 12.70 -16.26 8.89
CA ALA A 106 12.55 -17.46 9.72
C ALA A 106 11.78 -18.56 8.99
N GLU A 107 10.74 -18.20 8.24
CA GLU A 107 9.93 -19.14 7.48
C GLU A 107 10.70 -19.77 6.33
N ILE A 108 11.46 -18.97 5.57
CA ILE A 108 12.40 -19.44 4.52
C ILE A 108 13.36 -20.48 5.11
N LYS A 109 14.01 -20.16 6.23
CA LYS A 109 14.96 -21.07 6.91
C LYS A 109 14.33 -22.39 7.37
N ARG A 110 13.02 -22.42 7.66
CA ARG A 110 12.35 -23.63 8.15
C ARG A 110 11.96 -24.60 7.04
N ALA A 111 11.47 -24.10 5.91
CA ALA A 111 10.96 -24.99 4.86
C ALA A 111 12.03 -25.44 3.87
N ASP A 112 13.13 -24.69 3.74
CA ASP A 112 14.17 -25.06 2.79
C ASP A 112 15.05 -26.18 3.36
N LEU A 113 15.09 -27.29 2.64
CA LEU A 113 15.94 -28.44 2.95
C LEU A 113 17.43 -28.03 2.83
N PRO A 114 18.30 -28.49 3.74
CA PRO A 114 19.73 -28.28 3.60
C PRO A 114 20.23 -28.98 2.32
N GLY A 115 20.61 -28.20 1.30
CA GLY A 115 21.15 -28.72 0.03
C GLY A 115 20.52 -28.15 -1.25
N ALA A 116 19.45 -27.35 -1.17
CA ALA A 116 18.97 -26.60 -2.35
C ALA A 116 19.98 -25.49 -2.72
N GLU A 117 20.45 -25.47 -3.97
CA GLU A 117 21.48 -24.53 -4.44
C GLU A 117 21.03 -23.06 -4.40
N GLN A 118 19.74 -22.79 -4.64
CA GLN A 118 19.16 -21.44 -4.62
C GLN A 118 17.71 -21.51 -4.13
N ARG A 119 17.35 -20.64 -3.19
CA ARG A 119 16.04 -20.60 -2.55
C ARG A 119 15.06 -19.72 -3.29
N PHE A 120 13.83 -20.21 -3.45
CA PHE A 120 12.73 -19.49 -4.06
C PHE A 120 11.46 -19.70 -3.23
N ARG A 121 10.78 -18.60 -2.86
CA ARG A 121 9.55 -18.70 -2.08
C ARG A 121 8.63 -17.51 -2.30
N THR A 122 7.33 -17.73 -2.13
CA THR A 122 6.31 -16.70 -2.24
C THR A 122 5.51 -16.59 -0.95
N PHE A 123 4.96 -15.41 -0.71
CA PHE A 123 4.12 -15.09 0.44
C PHE A 123 2.98 -14.20 -0.02
N VAL A 124 1.78 -14.42 0.52
CA VAL A 124 0.63 -13.54 0.28
C VAL A 124 0.98 -12.14 0.79
N TRP A 125 0.93 -11.15 -0.11
CA TRP A 125 1.20 -9.75 0.24
C TRP A 125 -0.10 -8.96 0.33
N ASP A 126 -1.00 -9.03 -0.64
CA ASP A 126 -2.32 -8.40 -0.55
C ASP A 126 -3.46 -9.42 -0.61
N ASP A 127 -4.49 -9.22 0.21
CA ASP A 127 -5.76 -9.98 0.19
C ASP A 127 -6.97 -9.02 0.19
N THR A 128 -6.72 -7.72 0.07
CA THR A 128 -7.74 -6.67 0.25
C THR A 128 -7.74 -5.80 -0.98
N PHE A 129 -8.47 -6.23 -2.03
CA PHE A 129 -8.65 -5.54 -3.32
C PHE A 129 -8.96 -4.03 -3.22
N ARG A 130 -7.95 -3.21 -2.92
CA ARG A 130 -8.02 -1.72 -2.97
C ARG A 130 -7.72 -1.19 -4.36
N ARG A 131 -7.00 -1.97 -5.16
CA ARG A 131 -6.76 -1.77 -6.59
C ARG A 131 -7.09 -3.10 -7.28
N LYS A 132 -7.37 -3.07 -8.58
CA LYS A 132 -7.55 -4.29 -9.40
C LYS A 132 -6.20 -5.01 -9.58
N THR A 133 -5.50 -5.26 -8.49
CA THR A 133 -4.12 -5.74 -8.43
C THR A 133 -4.00 -6.73 -7.28
N TYR A 134 -3.44 -7.91 -7.56
CA TYR A 134 -3.01 -8.84 -6.53
C TYR A 134 -1.51 -8.69 -6.32
N SER A 135 -1.08 -8.54 -5.07
CA SER A 135 0.34 -8.44 -4.75
C SER A 135 0.82 -9.71 -4.06
N THR A 136 1.95 -10.24 -4.53
CA THR A 136 2.67 -11.37 -3.93
C THR A 136 4.08 -10.94 -3.57
N LEU A 137 4.52 -11.24 -2.35
CA LEU A 137 5.90 -11.05 -1.95
C LEU A 137 6.69 -12.29 -2.37
N VAL A 138 7.75 -12.09 -3.13
CA VAL A 138 8.62 -13.15 -3.62
C VAL A 138 10.01 -12.98 -3.03
N TYR A 139 10.55 -14.09 -2.52
CA TYR A 139 11.96 -14.24 -2.19
C TYR A 139 12.63 -15.06 -3.29
N ASP A 140 13.63 -14.47 -3.94
CA ASP A 140 14.43 -15.13 -4.97
C ASP A 140 15.91 -14.83 -4.74
N GLU A 141 16.63 -15.82 -4.21
CA GLU A 141 18.06 -15.71 -3.90
C GLU A 141 18.93 -15.47 -5.14
N SER A 142 18.44 -15.83 -6.33
CA SER A 142 19.16 -15.64 -7.60
C SER A 142 18.94 -14.26 -8.23
N ASP A 143 17.99 -13.48 -7.72
CA ASP A 143 17.53 -12.20 -8.29
C ASP A 143 17.03 -12.28 -9.77
N GLU A 144 16.86 -13.49 -10.32
CA GLU A 144 16.46 -13.67 -11.71
C GLU A 144 15.00 -13.25 -11.98
N ILE A 145 14.15 -13.19 -10.94
CA ILE A 145 12.80 -12.65 -11.05
C ILE A 145 12.78 -11.17 -11.51
N ALA A 146 13.83 -10.40 -11.23
CA ALA A 146 13.95 -9.01 -11.64
C ALA A 146 14.41 -8.86 -13.10
N LEU A 147 14.84 -9.94 -13.75
CA LEU A 147 15.31 -9.90 -15.12
C LEU A 147 14.15 -9.65 -16.10
N PRO A 148 14.43 -9.04 -17.27
CA PRO A 148 13.45 -8.93 -18.34
C PRO A 148 12.84 -10.30 -18.70
N LYS A 149 11.60 -10.29 -19.17
CA LYS A 149 10.89 -11.52 -19.56
C LYS A 149 11.73 -12.32 -20.57
N GLY A 150 11.93 -13.60 -20.28
CA GLY A 150 12.69 -14.52 -21.13
C GLY A 150 14.20 -14.47 -20.95
N ALA A 151 14.73 -13.58 -20.10
CA ALA A 151 16.15 -13.55 -19.73
C ALA A 151 16.48 -14.46 -18.53
N GLN A 152 15.46 -15.04 -17.89
CA GLN A 152 15.63 -16.02 -16.82
C GLN A 152 16.30 -17.30 -17.35
N SER A 153 17.17 -17.89 -16.55
CA SER A 153 17.84 -19.15 -16.86
C SER A 153 16.85 -20.31 -16.88
N ALA A 154 17.18 -21.35 -17.66
CA ALA A 154 16.38 -22.58 -17.69
C ALA A 154 16.29 -23.25 -16.31
N ALA A 155 17.37 -23.16 -15.51
CA ALA A 155 17.40 -23.68 -14.15
C ALA A 155 16.39 -22.96 -13.24
N TRP A 156 16.35 -21.63 -13.33
CA TRP A 156 15.37 -20.83 -12.59
C TRP A 156 13.93 -21.17 -13.01
N GLN A 157 13.67 -21.26 -14.31
CA GLN A 157 12.35 -21.62 -14.83
C GLN A 157 11.89 -23.01 -14.34
N GLN A 158 12.80 -24.00 -14.30
CA GLN A 158 12.50 -25.32 -13.76
C GLN A 158 12.21 -25.30 -12.25
N ARG A 159 12.93 -24.48 -11.46
CA ARG A 159 12.64 -24.30 -10.03
C ARG A 159 11.27 -23.67 -9.82
N LEU A 160 10.94 -22.61 -10.56
CA LEU A 160 9.62 -21.98 -10.50
C LEU A 160 8.52 -22.98 -10.84
N GLN A 161 8.68 -23.75 -11.93
CA GLN A 161 7.71 -24.77 -12.32
C GLN A 161 7.52 -25.84 -11.23
N THR A 162 8.61 -26.35 -10.67
CA THR A 162 8.57 -27.33 -9.56
C THR A 162 7.83 -26.74 -8.36
N PHE A 163 8.20 -25.52 -7.95
CA PHE A 163 7.54 -24.81 -6.85
C PHE A 163 6.04 -24.66 -7.11
N CYS A 164 5.64 -24.22 -8.31
CA CYS A 164 4.24 -24.08 -8.70
C CYS A 164 3.46 -25.39 -8.72
N LEU A 165 4.10 -26.51 -9.06
CA LEU A 165 3.48 -27.84 -9.03
C LEU A 165 3.19 -28.29 -7.59
N GLU A 166 4.12 -28.04 -6.67
CA GLU A 166 3.99 -28.39 -5.25
C GLU A 166 3.07 -27.42 -4.48
N LYS A 167 3.14 -26.13 -4.81
CA LYS A 167 2.48 -25.03 -4.11
C LYS A 167 1.56 -24.26 -5.05
N LYS A 168 0.60 -24.96 -5.66
CA LYS A 168 -0.33 -24.42 -6.67
C LYS A 168 -1.00 -23.09 -6.30
N LYS A 169 -1.33 -22.88 -5.01
CA LYS A 169 -2.00 -21.65 -4.53
C LYS A 169 -1.06 -20.47 -4.30
N GLU A 170 0.25 -20.71 -4.30
CA GLU A 170 1.30 -19.72 -4.03
C GLU A 170 2.16 -19.49 -5.30
N CYS A 171 1.76 -20.07 -6.43
CA CYS A 171 2.47 -19.95 -7.71
C CYS A 171 2.36 -18.52 -8.25
N VAL A 172 3.47 -18.00 -8.78
CA VAL A 172 3.52 -16.72 -9.49
C VAL A 172 3.76 -16.96 -10.98
N THR A 173 3.12 -16.15 -11.83
CA THR A 173 3.38 -16.13 -13.27
C THR A 173 4.18 -14.89 -13.63
N LEU A 174 5.13 -15.02 -14.57
CA LEU A 174 5.79 -13.87 -15.23
C LEU A 174 5.23 -13.63 -16.64
N TYR A 175 4.33 -14.50 -17.08
CA TYR A 175 3.73 -14.52 -18.40
C TYR A 175 2.22 -14.30 -18.23
N PRO A 176 1.81 -13.04 -18.01
CA PRO A 176 0.40 -12.69 -17.90
C PRO A 176 -0.34 -12.98 -19.22
N GLY A 177 -1.65 -13.18 -19.13
CA GLY A 177 -2.53 -13.19 -20.31
C GLY A 177 -2.50 -11.86 -21.08
N ALA A 178 -3.17 -11.81 -22.24
CA ALA A 178 -3.17 -10.63 -23.11
C ALA A 178 -3.71 -9.35 -22.43
N ASP A 179 -4.53 -9.49 -21.40
CA ASP A 179 -5.18 -8.39 -20.67
C ASP A 179 -4.62 -8.17 -19.25
N GLU A 180 -3.49 -8.79 -18.92
CA GLU A 180 -2.90 -8.77 -17.58
C GLU A 180 -1.52 -8.08 -17.61
N PHE A 181 -1.24 -7.26 -16.60
CA PHE A 181 0.04 -6.56 -16.47
C PHE A 181 0.73 -6.95 -15.18
N ILE A 182 2.00 -7.35 -15.29
CA ILE A 182 2.81 -7.72 -14.12
C ILE A 182 3.90 -6.67 -13.94
N SER A 183 3.98 -6.11 -12.74
CA SER A 183 5.13 -5.33 -12.32
C SER A 183 5.89 -6.02 -11.20
N VAL A 184 7.21 -5.99 -11.29
CA VAL A 184 8.12 -6.51 -10.26
C VAL A 184 8.86 -5.33 -9.67
N SER A 185 8.75 -5.13 -8.36
CA SER A 185 9.45 -4.07 -7.64
C SER A 185 10.33 -4.68 -6.54
N LYS A 186 11.57 -4.20 -6.42
CA LYS A 186 12.49 -4.67 -5.37
C LYS A 186 12.19 -3.94 -4.07
N ILE A 187 11.94 -4.69 -2.99
CA ILE A 187 11.67 -4.13 -1.66
C ILE A 187 12.78 -4.42 -0.64
N GLY A 188 13.62 -5.42 -0.91
CA GLY A 188 14.74 -5.78 -0.05
C GLY A 188 15.77 -6.62 -0.77
N GLU A 189 16.77 -7.06 -0.02
CA GLU A 189 17.77 -8.03 -0.47
C GLU A 189 17.08 -9.35 -0.82
N HIS A 190 17.06 -9.71 -2.10
CA HIS A 190 16.35 -10.87 -2.65
C HIS A 190 14.82 -10.86 -2.47
N PHE A 191 14.23 -9.75 -2.01
CA PHE A 191 12.78 -9.62 -1.85
C PHE A 191 12.18 -8.69 -2.89
N TYR A 192 11.11 -9.16 -3.50
CA TYR A 192 10.40 -8.51 -4.60
C TYR A 192 8.90 -8.52 -4.33
N ILE A 193 8.20 -7.45 -4.67
CA ILE A 193 6.74 -7.45 -4.77
C ILE A 193 6.39 -7.63 -6.24
N LEU A 194 5.60 -8.66 -6.51
CA LEU A 194 5.02 -8.96 -7.80
C LEU A 194 3.55 -8.55 -7.75
N ASP A 195 3.19 -7.58 -8.58
CA ASP A 195 1.85 -7.02 -8.69
C ASP A 195 1.21 -7.48 -9.99
N ASP A 196 0.16 -8.29 -9.88
CA ASP A 196 -0.66 -8.76 -11.00
C ASP A 196 -1.87 -7.83 -11.16
N SER A 197 -1.82 -6.92 -12.12
CA SER A 197 -2.93 -6.04 -12.46
C SER A 197 -3.90 -6.71 -13.43
N LEU A 198 -5.18 -6.70 -13.06
CA LEU A 198 -6.30 -7.25 -13.80
C LEU A 198 -7.27 -6.12 -14.24
N PRO A 199 -6.86 -5.25 -15.18
CA PRO A 199 -7.65 -4.06 -15.55
C PRO A 199 -9.08 -4.39 -16.02
N THR A 200 -9.28 -5.57 -16.61
CA THR A 200 -10.54 -6.01 -17.25
C THR A 200 -11.33 -7.08 -16.47
N ALA A 201 -10.85 -7.55 -15.30
CA ALA A 201 -11.46 -8.70 -14.61
C ALA A 201 -12.89 -8.48 -14.06
N PHE A 202 -13.41 -7.26 -14.09
CA PHE A 202 -14.80 -6.97 -13.74
C PHE A 202 -15.40 -5.96 -14.74
N PRO A 203 -16.63 -6.19 -15.23
CA PRO A 203 -17.31 -5.37 -16.24
C PRO A 203 -17.61 -3.94 -15.77
#